data_AF-A0A7X0D1T5-F1
#
_entry.id   AF-A0A7X0D1T5-F1
#
_cell.length_a   1.000
_cell.length_b   1.000
_cell.length_c   1.000
_cell.angle_alpha   90.00
_cell.angle_beta   90.00
_cell.angle_gamma   90.00
#
_symmetry.space_group_name_H-M   'P 1'
#
loop_
_entity.id
_entity.type
_entity.pdbx_description
1 polymer ?
#
loop_
_entity_poly.entity_id
_entity_poly.type
_entity_poly.pdbx_seq_one_letter_code
_entity_poly.pdbx_strand_id
1 'polypeptide(L)'
;MLTQILLTSVLLPLVLGAVIALAGKGTTSRAVLLTALLIPVAAAIASVSIEGLPPFPPIAAKQKLPLLLVIGGVVFAILAVLLRQFVNRWIIALVGVVSLAAPAWWLGKNVLAANATKATTLAIVLVIVAIEIAAVSGPQARKSSAAALPAALLATAIGTALTAIMGGYIGMAQMNGALAALFGGWLLVRYISYIRGDDAAFVLGDFAALSFIWTAAMGATMTVLLSPSAAPVALVLSLLPVAIFAVLNWREVGFANRARFLQPLIIGALTAIPAIAAILVAVLAGG
;
A
#
# COMPACT_ATOMS: atom_id res chain seq x y z
N MET A 1 -6.09 -27.83 -1.14
CA MET A 1 -5.71 -26.67 -1.97
C MET A 1 -6.34 -25.37 -1.49
N LEU A 2 -7.66 -25.29 -1.33
CA LEU A 2 -8.35 -24.07 -0.86
C LEU A 2 -7.90 -23.64 0.55
N THR A 3 -7.70 -24.60 1.46
CA THR A 3 -7.12 -24.37 2.79
C THR A 3 -5.73 -23.77 2.74
N GLN A 4 -4.86 -24.24 1.85
CA GLN A 4 -3.49 -23.72 1.70
C GLN A 4 -3.50 -22.28 1.17
N ILE A 5 -4.35 -21.99 0.16
CA ILE A 5 -4.53 -20.64 -0.37
C ILE A 5 -5.01 -19.68 0.72
N LEU A 6 -6.03 -20.06 1.50
CA LEU A 6 -6.52 -19.23 2.62
C LEU A 6 -5.42 -18.99 3.66
N LEU A 7 -4.63 -20.02 3.97
CA LEU A 7 -3.58 -19.91 4.98
C LEU A 7 -2.45 -18.98 4.53
N THR A 8 -1.98 -19.09 3.28
CA THR A 8 -0.83 -18.32 2.78
C THR A 8 -1.21 -16.92 2.28
N SER A 9 -2.38 -16.75 1.66
CA SER A 9 -2.79 -15.46 1.07
C SER A 9 -3.64 -14.59 1.99
N VAL A 10 -4.25 -15.16 3.05
CA VAL A 10 -5.14 -14.41 3.96
C VAL A 10 -4.66 -14.48 5.40
N LEU A 11 -4.58 -15.68 5.98
CA LEU A 11 -4.32 -15.83 7.41
C LEU A 11 -2.93 -15.35 7.80
N LEU A 12 -1.89 -15.79 7.09
CA LEU A 12 -0.51 -15.41 7.38
C LEU A 12 -0.28 -13.90 7.25
N PRO A 13 -0.66 -13.23 6.14
CA PRO A 13 -0.52 -11.77 6.03
C PRO A 13 -1.32 -11.02 7.10
N LEU A 14 -2.55 -11.46 7.40
CA LEU A 14 -3.39 -10.86 8.45
C LEU A 14 -2.70 -10.92 9.83
N VAL A 15 -2.17 -12.08 10.20
CA VAL A 15 -1.45 -12.28 11.46
C VAL A 15 -0.18 -11.44 11.49
N LEU A 16 0.60 -11.40 10.40
CA LEU A 16 1.78 -10.53 10.31
C LEU A 16 1.40 -9.06 10.51
N GLY A 17 0.32 -8.59 9.89
CA GLY A 17 -0.17 -7.22 10.06
C GLY A 17 -0.53 -6.91 11.51
N ALA A 18 -1.23 -7.82 12.17
CA ALA A 18 -1.58 -7.70 13.58
C ALA A 18 -0.34 -7.67 14.49
N VAL A 19 0.63 -8.57 14.25
CA VAL A 19 1.89 -8.62 15.00
C VAL A 19 2.69 -7.34 14.83
N ILE A 20 2.76 -6.80 13.60
CA ILE A 20 3.46 -5.53 13.33
C ILE A 20 2.76 -4.37 14.05
N ALA A 21 1.42 -4.33 14.06
CA ALA A 21 0.69 -3.30 14.79
C ALA A 21 0.97 -3.34 16.30
N LEU A 22 1.06 -4.55 16.89
CA LEU A 22 1.41 -4.74 18.29
C LEU A 22 2.87 -4.37 18.59
N ALA A 23 3.81 -4.81 17.75
CA ALA A 23 5.24 -4.54 17.90
C ALA A 23 5.58 -3.05 17.68
N GLY A 24 4.85 -2.39 16.78
CA GLY A 24 4.99 -0.96 16.48
C GLY A 24 4.16 -0.05 17.38
N LYS A 25 3.69 -0.52 18.55
CA LYS A 25 2.84 0.29 19.44
C LYS A 25 3.60 1.52 19.96
N GLY A 26 2.96 2.68 19.90
CA GLY A 26 3.51 3.97 20.30
C GLY A 26 4.22 4.75 19.19
N THR A 27 4.65 5.96 19.51
CA THR A 27 5.30 6.92 18.58
C THR A 27 6.82 6.96 18.72
N THR A 28 7.41 5.94 19.35
CA THR A 28 8.86 5.89 19.57
C THR A 28 9.61 5.70 18.25
N SER A 29 10.84 6.21 18.17
CA SER A 29 11.70 6.02 16.99
C SER A 29 11.90 4.55 16.63
N ARG A 30 11.89 3.66 17.64
CA ARG A 30 11.98 2.21 17.44
C ARG A 30 10.72 1.64 16.80
N ALA A 31 9.54 2.10 17.21
CA ALA A 31 8.27 1.68 16.63
C ALA A 31 8.15 2.11 15.15
N VAL A 32 8.60 3.32 14.82
CA VAL A 32 8.64 3.81 13.42
C VAL A 32 9.58 2.96 12.58
N LEU A 33 10.79 2.67 13.07
CA LEU A 33 11.78 1.86 12.37
C LEU A 33 11.27 0.43 12.12
N LEU A 34 10.72 -0.21 13.16
CA LEU A 34 10.15 -1.56 13.04
C LEU A 34 9.00 -1.58 12.04
N THR A 35 8.11 -0.60 12.09
CA THR A 35 6.98 -0.53 11.15
C THR A 35 7.47 -0.28 9.71
N ALA A 36 8.46 0.60 9.54
CA ALA A 36 9.06 0.91 8.24
C ALA A 36 9.69 -0.32 7.58
N LEU A 37 10.37 -1.17 8.36
CA LEU A 37 11.00 -2.40 7.89
C LEU A 37 10.00 -3.54 7.69
N LEU A 38 9.17 -3.81 8.70
CA LEU A 38 8.41 -5.06 8.78
C LEU A 38 7.26 -5.11 7.78
N ILE A 39 6.70 -3.98 7.37
CA ILE A 39 5.58 -3.95 6.40
C ILE A 39 6.03 -4.44 5.01
N PRO A 40 7.06 -3.85 4.37
CA PRO A 40 7.61 -4.38 3.13
C PRO A 40 8.10 -5.83 3.27
N VAL A 41 8.75 -6.18 4.39
CA VAL A 41 9.23 -7.55 4.62
C VAL A 41 8.06 -8.54 4.74
N ALA A 42 6.99 -8.20 5.44
CA ALA A 42 5.80 -9.04 5.52
C ALA A 42 5.12 -9.21 4.15
N ALA A 43 5.09 -8.16 3.33
CA ALA A 43 4.65 -8.26 1.94
C ALA A 43 5.57 -9.18 1.11
N ALA A 44 6.89 -9.13 1.32
CA ALA A 44 7.83 -10.04 0.68
C ALA A 44 7.58 -11.50 1.09
N ILE A 45 7.37 -11.75 2.39
CA ILE A 45 7.03 -13.09 2.92
C ILE A 45 5.72 -13.58 2.29
N ALA A 46 4.70 -12.72 2.19
CA ALA A 46 3.44 -13.07 1.53
C ALA A 46 3.67 -13.43 0.05
N SER A 47 4.46 -12.64 -0.67
CA SER A 47 4.80 -12.91 -2.08
C SER A 47 5.52 -14.25 -2.26
N VAL A 48 6.51 -14.55 -1.42
CA VAL A 48 7.23 -15.84 -1.42
C VAL A 48 6.32 -16.99 -1.03
N SER A 49 5.37 -16.77 -0.12
CA SER A 49 4.41 -17.81 0.31
C SER A 49 3.38 -18.14 -0.78
N ILE A 50 3.13 -17.21 -1.70
CA ILE A 50 2.21 -17.39 -2.83
C ILE A 50 2.94 -17.97 -4.04
N GLU A 51 4.07 -17.39 -4.44
CA GLU A 51 4.77 -17.78 -5.68
C GLU A 51 5.92 -18.78 -5.48
N GLY A 52 6.31 -19.04 -4.24
CA GLY A 52 7.49 -19.84 -3.91
C GLY A 52 8.78 -19.01 -3.87
N LEU A 53 9.89 -19.66 -3.51
CA LEU A 53 11.20 -19.01 -3.47
C LEU A 53 11.68 -18.68 -4.90
N PRO A 54 12.09 -17.43 -5.17
CA PRO A 54 12.62 -17.07 -6.48
C PRO A 54 13.98 -17.75 -6.72
N PRO A 55 14.26 -18.22 -7.95
CA PRO A 55 15.58 -18.71 -8.31
C PRO A 55 16.59 -17.54 -8.31
N PHE A 56 17.84 -17.84 -7.95
CA PHE A 56 18.95 -16.89 -8.01
C PHE A 56 19.85 -17.20 -9.22
N PRO A 57 20.06 -16.25 -10.14
CA PRO A 57 19.56 -14.87 -10.18
C PRO A 57 18.10 -14.75 -10.68
N PRO A 58 17.31 -13.75 -10.20
CA PRO A 58 15.92 -13.57 -10.62
C PRO A 58 15.83 -13.00 -12.04
N ILE A 59 15.19 -13.75 -12.94
CA ILE A 59 15.11 -13.40 -14.37
C ILE A 59 13.79 -12.68 -14.66
N ALA A 60 12.68 -13.16 -14.10
CA ALA A 60 11.34 -12.62 -14.35
C ALA A 60 10.96 -11.48 -13.39
N ALA A 61 10.13 -10.54 -13.86
CA ALA A 61 9.66 -9.41 -13.06
C ALA A 61 8.97 -9.85 -11.74
N LYS A 62 8.16 -10.93 -11.80
CA LYS A 62 7.50 -11.52 -10.63
C LYS A 62 8.49 -11.99 -9.54
N GLN A 63 9.62 -12.56 -9.95
CA GLN A 63 10.66 -13.07 -9.05
C GLN A 63 11.46 -11.95 -8.38
N LYS A 64 11.47 -10.74 -8.97
CA LYS A 64 12.18 -9.58 -8.44
C LYS A 64 11.39 -8.87 -7.34
N LEU A 65 10.07 -9.06 -7.27
CA LEU A 65 9.20 -8.34 -6.33
C LEU A 65 9.55 -8.61 -4.86
N PRO A 66 9.69 -9.87 -4.38
CA PRO A 66 10.09 -10.11 -2.99
C PRO A 66 11.42 -9.46 -2.62
N LEU A 67 12.40 -9.54 -3.53
CA LEU A 67 13.72 -8.95 -3.31
C LEU A 67 13.63 -7.43 -3.22
N LEU A 68 12.87 -6.79 -4.13
CA LEU A 68 12.64 -5.35 -4.09
C LEU A 68 11.96 -4.93 -2.79
N LEU A 69 10.94 -5.66 -2.33
CA LEU A 69 10.24 -5.39 -1.08
C LEU A 69 11.16 -5.44 0.13
N VAL A 70 12.06 -6.44 0.20
CA VAL A 70 13.07 -6.51 1.26
C VAL A 70 14.06 -5.35 1.18
N ILE A 71 14.59 -5.07 -0.01
CA ILE A 71 15.53 -3.95 -0.23
C ILE A 71 14.87 -2.63 0.18
N GLY A 72 13.63 -2.39 -0.25
CA GLY A 72 12.87 -1.20 0.10
C GLY A 72 12.67 -1.07 1.61
N GLY A 73 12.28 -2.16 2.29
CA GLY A 73 12.16 -2.18 3.75
C GLY A 73 13.46 -1.83 4.47
N VAL A 74 14.59 -2.41 4.04
CA VAL A 74 15.92 -2.11 4.60
C VAL A 74 16.29 -0.64 4.35
N VAL A 75 16.09 -0.14 3.13
CA VAL A 75 16.39 1.25 2.78
C VAL A 75 15.55 2.21 3.61
N PHE A 76 14.24 2.01 3.74
CA PHE A 76 13.39 2.87 4.56
C PHE A 76 13.77 2.81 6.04
N ALA A 77 14.14 1.63 6.56
CA ALA A 77 14.59 1.50 7.94
C ALA A 77 15.91 2.25 8.20
N ILE A 78 16.88 2.13 7.30
CA ILE A 78 18.16 2.85 7.38
C ILE A 78 17.91 4.36 7.29
N LEU A 79 17.09 4.81 6.35
CA LEU A 79 16.76 6.23 6.20
C LEU A 79 16.02 6.79 7.41
N ALA A 80 15.14 6.02 8.04
CA ALA A 80 14.47 6.40 9.28
C ALA A 80 15.46 6.64 10.44
N VAL A 81 16.61 5.96 10.44
CA VAL A 81 17.70 6.18 11.42
C VAL A 81 18.55 7.38 11.02
N LEU A 82 19.07 7.38 9.79
CA LEU A 82 20.08 8.35 9.33
C LEU A 82 19.52 9.77 9.22
N LEU A 83 18.30 9.90 8.71
CA LEU A 83 17.72 11.21 8.45
C LEU A 83 16.95 11.77 9.65
N ARG A 84 16.94 11.10 10.81
CA ARG A 84 16.15 11.45 11.99
C ARG A 84 16.25 12.92 12.43
N GLN A 85 17.38 13.59 12.18
CA GLN A 85 17.63 14.99 12.53
C GLN A 85 17.56 15.96 11.34
N PHE A 86 17.64 15.46 10.10
CA PHE A 86 17.72 16.26 8.86
C PHE A 86 16.53 16.00 7.93
N VAL A 87 15.37 15.67 8.51
CA VAL A 87 14.16 15.36 7.77
C VAL A 87 13.60 16.63 7.13
N ASN A 88 14.12 17.00 5.96
CA ASN A 88 13.48 17.98 5.09
C ASN A 88 12.42 17.27 4.24
N ARG A 89 11.21 17.82 4.19
CA ARG A 89 10.07 17.36 3.37
C ARG A 89 10.49 17.02 1.94
N TRP A 90 11.34 17.84 1.34
CA TRP A 90 11.81 17.64 -0.03
C TRP A 90 12.63 16.37 -0.18
N ILE A 91 13.43 16.01 0.81
CA ILE A 91 14.26 14.78 0.80
C ILE A 91 13.35 13.56 0.92
N ILE A 92 12.36 13.58 1.83
CA ILE A 92 11.39 12.48 1.98
C ILE A 92 10.62 12.26 0.67
N ALA A 93 10.11 13.35 0.08
CA ALA A 93 9.35 13.29 -1.17
C ALA A 93 10.22 12.78 -2.32
N LEU A 94 11.45 13.30 -2.46
CA LEU A 94 12.39 12.87 -3.49
C LEU A 94 12.75 11.39 -3.34
N VAL A 95 13.11 10.96 -2.13
CA VAL A 95 13.41 9.55 -1.83
C VAL A 95 12.24 8.66 -2.19
N GLY A 96 11.03 9.03 -1.76
CA GLY A 96 9.82 8.25 -2.04
C GLY A 96 9.55 8.12 -3.54
N VAL A 97 9.62 9.24 -4.28
CA VAL A 97 9.41 9.24 -5.74
C VAL A 97 10.48 8.44 -6.48
N VAL A 98 11.76 8.63 -6.15
CA VAL A 98 12.87 7.91 -6.77
C VAL A 98 12.79 6.41 -6.46
N SER A 99 12.43 6.05 -5.22
CA SER A 99 12.25 4.66 -4.80
C SER A 99 11.08 3.95 -5.50
N LEU A 100 10.15 4.69 -6.11
CA LEU A 100 9.07 4.11 -6.93
C LEU A 100 9.46 4.03 -8.40
N ALA A 101 10.03 5.11 -8.95
CA ALA A 101 10.37 5.20 -10.36
C ALA A 101 11.44 4.16 -10.76
N ALA A 102 12.49 3.99 -9.93
CA ALA A 102 13.59 3.09 -10.27
C ALA A 102 13.16 1.61 -10.32
N PRO A 103 12.43 1.04 -9.33
CA PRO A 103 11.90 -0.31 -9.42
C PRO A 103 10.87 -0.48 -10.54
N ALA A 104 9.97 0.49 -10.75
CA ALA A 104 8.97 0.41 -11.81
C ALA A 104 9.62 0.34 -13.20
N TRP A 105 10.67 1.14 -13.43
CA TRP A 105 11.47 1.08 -14.65
C TRP A 105 12.19 -0.27 -14.79
N TRP A 106 12.85 -0.73 -13.72
CA TRP A 106 13.63 -1.98 -13.75
C TRP A 106 12.76 -3.23 -13.97
N LEU A 107 11.55 -3.23 -13.42
CA LEU A 107 10.56 -4.29 -13.61
C LEU A 107 9.90 -4.21 -14.99
N GLY A 108 9.60 -3.00 -15.45
CA GLY A 108 8.69 -2.77 -16.58
C GLY A 108 9.36 -2.51 -17.92
N LYS A 109 10.65 -2.17 -18.01
CA LYS A 109 11.27 -1.62 -19.25
C LYS A 109 10.89 -2.35 -20.55
N ASN A 110 10.89 -3.68 -20.55
CA ASN A 110 10.59 -4.48 -21.74
C ASN A 110 9.08 -4.47 -22.07
N VAL A 111 8.22 -4.49 -21.05
CA VAL A 111 6.76 -4.45 -21.20
C VAL A 111 6.29 -3.06 -21.62
N LEU A 112 6.90 -2.01 -21.05
CA LEU A 112 6.58 -0.62 -21.33
C LEU A 112 7.00 -0.22 -22.74
N ALA A 113 8.14 -0.71 -23.22
CA ALA A 113 8.59 -0.50 -24.59
C ALA A 113 7.65 -1.16 -25.62
N ALA A 114 7.02 -2.29 -25.25
CA ALA A 114 6.12 -3.04 -26.13
C ALA A 114 4.66 -2.56 -26.10
N ASN A 115 4.22 -1.85 -25.05
CA ASN A 115 2.82 -1.48 -24.86
C ASN A 115 2.67 -0.06 -24.29
N ALA A 116 2.35 0.89 -25.18
CA ALA A 116 2.16 2.29 -24.83
C ALA A 116 1.02 2.50 -23.81
N THR A 117 -0.08 1.76 -23.92
CA THR A 117 -1.21 1.86 -22.99
C THR A 117 -0.81 1.50 -21.56
N LYS A 118 -0.03 0.41 -21.39
CA LYS A 118 0.52 0.04 -20.08
C LYS A 118 1.49 1.09 -19.56
N ALA A 119 2.29 1.70 -20.43
CA ALA A 119 3.19 2.78 -20.06
C ALA A 119 2.46 4.04 -19.58
N THR A 120 1.43 4.49 -20.30
CA THR A 120 0.61 5.62 -19.89
C THR A 120 -0.13 5.33 -18.58
N THR A 121 -0.70 4.13 -18.44
CA THR A 121 -1.39 3.71 -17.20
C THR A 121 -0.44 3.73 -16.01
N LEU A 122 0.76 3.15 -16.16
CA LEU A 122 1.76 3.14 -15.11
C LEU A 122 2.25 4.56 -14.77
N ALA A 123 2.42 5.43 -15.76
CA ALA A 123 2.80 6.81 -15.51
C ALA A 123 1.74 7.54 -14.66
N ILE A 124 0.46 7.38 -14.97
CA ILE A 124 -0.64 7.96 -14.19
C ILE A 124 -0.65 7.40 -12.76
N VAL A 125 -0.52 6.07 -12.61
CA VAL A 125 -0.39 5.39 -11.32
C VAL A 125 0.74 5.98 -10.48
N LEU A 126 1.94 6.12 -11.06
CA LEU A 126 3.10 6.66 -10.36
C LEU A 126 2.91 8.13 -9.97
N VAL A 127 2.25 8.94 -10.81
CA VAL A 127 1.92 10.33 -10.49
C VAL A 127 0.97 10.42 -9.30
N ILE A 128 -0.08 9.59 -9.25
CA ILE A 128 -1.03 9.56 -8.13
C ILE A 128 -0.31 9.22 -6.82
N VAL A 129 0.55 8.20 -6.84
CA VAL A 129 1.34 7.80 -5.66
C VAL A 129 2.37 8.87 -5.28
N ALA A 130 3.00 9.54 -6.24
CA ALA A 130 3.94 10.62 -5.96
C ALA A 130 3.26 11.81 -5.25
N ILE A 131 2.04 12.17 -5.65
CA ILE A 131 1.23 13.20 -4.99
C ILE A 131 0.95 12.79 -3.54
N GLU A 132 0.63 11.52 -3.29
CA GLU A 132 0.40 11.01 -1.93
C GLU A 132 1.65 11.10 -1.06
N ILE A 133 2.80 10.65 -1.56
CA ILE A 133 4.08 10.75 -0.86
C ILE A 133 4.35 12.21 -0.46
N ALA A 134 4.08 13.17 -1.37
CA ALA A 134 4.22 14.59 -1.09
C ALA A 134 3.21 15.12 -0.05
N ALA A 135 2.00 14.54 0.01
CA ALA A 135 0.94 14.91 0.96
C ALA A 135 1.23 14.40 2.38
N VAL A 136 1.74 13.17 2.52
CA VAL A 136 2.11 12.58 3.82
C VAL A 136 3.38 13.20 4.41
N SER A 137 4.27 13.70 3.56
CA SER A 137 5.51 14.37 3.99
C SER A 137 5.29 15.79 4.57
N GLY A 138 4.03 16.27 4.66
CA GLY A 138 3.69 17.62 5.12
C GLY A 138 3.33 17.71 6.62
N PRO A 139 3.56 18.87 7.27
CA PRO A 139 3.24 19.09 8.69
C PRO A 139 1.73 18.97 9.02
N GLN A 140 0.86 19.18 8.02
CA GLN A 140 -0.59 19.05 8.15
C GLN A 140 -1.07 17.60 8.36
N ALA A 141 -0.25 16.58 8.07
CA ALA A 141 -0.66 15.17 8.08
C ALA A 141 -1.01 14.58 9.46
N ARG A 142 -0.87 15.36 10.53
CA ARG A 142 -0.70 14.79 11.88
C ARG A 142 -1.94 14.73 12.77
N LYS A 143 -3.10 15.31 12.42
CA LYS A 143 -4.23 15.35 13.40
C LYS A 143 -5.63 15.02 12.89
N SER A 144 -6.06 15.47 11.71
CA SER A 144 -7.51 15.43 11.39
C SER A 144 -8.02 14.06 10.90
N SER A 145 -7.16 13.24 10.28
CA SER A 145 -7.61 12.01 9.60
C SER A 145 -6.58 10.88 9.66
N ALA A 146 -6.00 10.61 10.83
CA ALA A 146 -4.94 9.59 10.98
C ALA A 146 -5.36 8.19 10.48
N ALA A 147 -6.64 7.83 10.57
CA ALA A 147 -7.17 6.56 10.05
C ALA A 147 -7.30 6.50 8.51
N ALA A 148 -7.25 7.65 7.82
CA ALA A 148 -7.58 7.73 6.39
C ALA A 148 -6.51 7.11 5.49
N LEU A 149 -5.23 7.27 5.81
CA LEU A 149 -4.15 6.66 5.01
C LEU A 149 -4.23 5.12 5.03
N PRO A 150 -4.18 4.43 6.18
CA PRO A 150 -4.23 2.98 6.17
C PRO A 150 -5.56 2.44 5.61
N ALA A 151 -6.69 3.14 5.80
CA ALA A 151 -7.96 2.77 5.18
C ALA A 151 -7.93 2.90 3.64
N ALA A 152 -7.33 3.97 3.11
CA ALA A 152 -7.14 4.15 1.68
C ALA A 152 -6.22 3.09 1.07
N LEU A 153 -5.15 2.70 1.76
CA LEU A 153 -4.24 1.64 1.31
C LEU A 153 -4.92 0.27 1.31
N LEU A 154 -5.75 -0.02 2.32
CA LEU A 154 -6.59 -1.23 2.34
C LEU A 154 -7.56 -1.24 1.16
N ALA A 155 -8.30 -0.15 0.94
CA ALA A 155 -9.23 -0.03 -0.18
C ALA A 155 -8.53 -0.16 -1.53
N THR A 156 -7.34 0.42 -1.66
CA THR A 156 -6.48 0.30 -2.85
C THR A 156 -6.05 -1.15 -3.09
N ALA A 157 -5.60 -1.85 -2.05
CA ALA A 157 -5.21 -3.25 -2.15
C ALA A 157 -6.40 -4.15 -2.56
N ILE A 158 -7.59 -3.90 -2.02
CA ILE A 158 -8.82 -4.62 -2.42
C ILE A 158 -9.18 -4.32 -3.88
N GLY A 159 -9.20 -3.04 -4.26
CA GLY A 159 -9.53 -2.59 -5.61
C GLY A 159 -8.56 -3.17 -6.66
N THR A 160 -7.26 -3.12 -6.39
CA THR A 160 -6.22 -3.69 -7.25
C THR A 160 -6.28 -5.22 -7.30
N ALA A 161 -6.59 -5.89 -6.19
CA ALA A 161 -6.77 -7.35 -6.18
C ALA A 161 -7.92 -7.79 -7.10
N LEU A 162 -9.10 -7.18 -6.95
CA LEU A 162 -10.27 -7.53 -7.73
C LEU A 162 -10.10 -7.14 -9.21
N THR A 163 -9.48 -5.99 -9.48
CA THR A 163 -9.12 -5.58 -10.85
C THR A 163 -8.13 -6.57 -11.48
N ALA A 164 -7.19 -7.12 -10.71
CA ALA A 164 -6.25 -8.13 -11.20
C ALA A 164 -6.94 -9.46 -11.55
N ILE A 165 -7.94 -9.89 -10.77
CA ILE A 165 -8.75 -11.08 -11.09
C ILE A 165 -9.48 -10.86 -12.42
N MET A 166 -10.18 -9.74 -12.56
CA MET A 166 -10.92 -9.42 -13.79
C MET A 166 -9.96 -9.23 -14.99
N GLY A 167 -8.75 -8.74 -14.73
CA GLY A 167 -7.68 -8.62 -15.73
C GLY A 167 -6.99 -9.94 -16.10
N GLY A 168 -7.46 -11.07 -15.57
CA GLY A 168 -6.98 -12.40 -15.91
C GLY A 168 -5.69 -12.85 -15.21
N TYR A 169 -5.29 -12.20 -14.11
CA TYR A 169 -4.05 -12.57 -13.41
C TYR A 169 -4.24 -12.87 -11.91
N ILE A 170 -4.49 -14.16 -11.62
CA ILE A 170 -4.74 -14.70 -10.28
C ILE A 170 -3.55 -14.45 -9.32
N GLY A 171 -2.31 -14.53 -9.81
CA GLY A 171 -1.13 -14.33 -8.96
C GLY A 171 -1.11 -12.93 -8.32
N MET A 172 -1.37 -11.89 -9.11
CA MET A 172 -1.45 -10.52 -8.57
C MET A 172 -2.70 -10.27 -7.74
N ALA A 173 -3.80 -10.94 -8.06
CA ALA A 173 -4.97 -10.91 -7.19
C ALA A 173 -4.68 -11.47 -5.79
N GLN A 174 -3.98 -12.59 -5.71
CA GLN A 174 -3.56 -13.19 -4.44
C GLN A 174 -2.56 -12.30 -3.71
N MET A 175 -1.60 -11.70 -4.43
CA MET A 175 -0.62 -10.79 -3.84
C MET A 175 -1.28 -9.53 -3.27
N ASN A 176 -2.12 -8.84 -4.04
CA ASN A 176 -2.83 -7.65 -3.56
C ASN A 176 -3.88 -8.01 -2.48
N GLY A 177 -4.50 -9.18 -2.56
CA GLY A 177 -5.35 -9.72 -1.51
C GLY A 177 -4.58 -9.96 -0.21
N ALA A 178 -3.35 -10.45 -0.30
CA ALA A 178 -2.44 -10.59 0.83
C ALA A 178 -2.02 -9.23 1.41
N LEU A 179 -1.77 -8.22 0.56
CA LEU A 179 -1.56 -6.84 1.01
C LEU A 179 -2.80 -6.28 1.73
N ALA A 180 -4.00 -6.54 1.22
CA ALA A 180 -5.24 -6.16 1.87
C ALA A 180 -5.39 -6.83 3.24
N ALA A 181 -5.09 -8.13 3.34
CA ALA A 181 -5.07 -8.84 4.61
C ALA A 181 -4.02 -8.28 5.59
N LEU A 182 -2.81 -7.98 5.10
CA LEU A 182 -1.74 -7.36 5.89
C LEU A 182 -2.16 -5.99 6.46
N PHE A 183 -2.67 -5.10 5.62
CA PHE A 183 -3.14 -3.78 6.04
C PHE A 183 -4.38 -3.88 6.93
N GLY A 184 -5.30 -4.80 6.63
CA GLY A 184 -6.49 -5.07 7.45
C GLY A 184 -6.14 -5.59 8.84
N GLY A 185 -5.16 -6.49 8.96
CA GLY A 185 -4.67 -7.00 10.24
C GLY A 185 -4.03 -5.89 11.08
N TRP A 186 -3.24 -5.02 10.45
CA TRP A 186 -2.68 -3.84 11.13
C TRP A 186 -3.78 -2.87 11.59
N LEU A 187 -4.72 -2.54 10.70
CA LEU A 187 -5.86 -1.65 10.97
C LEU A 187 -6.74 -2.16 12.11
N LEU A 188 -7.02 -3.47 12.15
CA LEU A 188 -7.86 -4.08 13.17
C LEU A 188 -7.29 -3.85 14.57
N VAL A 189 -5.99 -4.10 14.76
CA VAL A 189 -5.31 -3.90 16.05
C VAL A 189 -5.28 -2.42 16.45
N ARG A 190 -5.05 -1.52 15.49
CA ARG A 190 -5.06 -0.07 15.74
C ARG A 190 -6.46 0.45 16.05
N TYR A 191 -7.48 -0.07 15.37
CA TYR A 191 -8.88 0.27 15.63
C TYR A 191 -9.32 -0.13 17.04
N ILE A 192 -8.94 -1.34 17.48
CA ILE A 192 -9.18 -1.79 18.87
C ILE A 192 -8.46 -0.86 19.87
N SER A 193 -7.22 -0.47 19.58
CA SER A 193 -6.46 0.45 20.44
C SER A 193 -7.08 1.85 20.50
N TYR A 194 -7.57 2.34 19.35
CA TYR A 194 -8.27 3.61 19.25
C TYR A 194 -9.55 3.62 20.08
N ILE A 195 -10.42 2.61 19.95
CA ILE A 195 -11.65 2.51 20.76
C ILE A 195 -11.31 2.49 22.27
N ARG A 196 -10.19 1.86 22.65
CA ARG A 196 -9.75 1.73 24.05
C ARG A 196 -9.20 3.01 24.69
N GLY A 197 -8.95 4.09 23.95
CA GLY A 197 -8.36 5.28 24.56
C GLY A 197 -7.27 5.96 23.74
N ASP A 198 -6.63 5.27 22.81
CA ASP A 198 -5.41 5.76 22.17
C ASP A 198 -5.71 6.60 20.92
N ASP A 199 -5.78 7.93 21.07
CA ASP A 199 -6.00 8.86 19.96
C ASP A 199 -4.84 8.89 18.95
N ALA A 200 -3.65 8.42 19.34
CA ALA A 200 -2.50 8.29 18.47
C ALA A 200 -2.41 6.92 17.79
N ALA A 201 -3.39 6.03 17.97
CA ALA A 201 -3.32 4.64 17.52
C ALA A 201 -3.04 4.49 16.02
N PHE A 202 -3.57 5.40 15.19
CA PHE A 202 -3.40 5.38 13.72
C PHE A 202 -2.25 6.25 13.21
N VAL A 203 -1.54 6.96 14.10
CA VAL A 203 -0.44 7.84 13.68
C VAL A 203 0.72 7.00 13.15
N LEU A 204 0.97 7.09 11.85
CA LEU A 204 2.14 6.54 11.19
C LEU A 204 3.21 7.64 11.10
N GLY A 205 4.40 7.38 11.65
CA GLY A 205 5.54 8.28 11.47
C GLY A 205 5.99 8.33 10.01
N ASP A 206 6.61 9.43 9.59
CA ASP A 206 6.89 9.77 8.19
C ASP A 206 7.40 8.58 7.34
N PHE A 207 8.52 7.95 7.72
CA PHE A 207 9.09 6.80 6.97
C PHE A 207 8.26 5.51 7.08
N ALA A 208 7.49 5.32 8.16
CA ALA A 208 6.56 4.20 8.25
C ALA A 208 5.38 4.41 7.30
N ALA A 209 4.85 5.62 7.21
CA ALA A 209 3.80 5.96 6.26
C ALA A 209 4.29 5.78 4.81
N LEU A 210 5.52 6.23 4.51
CA LEU A 210 6.14 5.99 3.20
C LEU A 210 6.27 4.50 2.87
N SER A 211 6.72 3.67 3.82
CA SER A 211 6.90 2.25 3.55
C SER A 211 5.57 1.56 3.25
N PHE A 212 4.49 1.96 3.92
CA PHE A 212 3.13 1.50 3.65
C PHE A 212 2.67 1.86 2.24
N ILE A 213 2.80 3.13 1.86
CA ILE A 213 2.46 3.64 0.53
C ILE A 213 3.26 2.92 -0.54
N TRP A 214 4.58 2.85 -0.35
CA TRP A 214 5.48 2.23 -1.29
C TRP A 214 5.16 0.74 -1.48
N THR A 215 4.85 0.02 -0.39
CA THR A 215 4.46 -1.39 -0.45
C THR A 215 3.18 -1.59 -1.27
N ALA A 216 2.15 -0.77 -1.04
CA ALA A 216 0.91 -0.82 -1.80
C ALA A 216 1.13 -0.48 -3.29
N ALA A 217 1.94 0.55 -3.55
CA ALA A 217 2.28 1.01 -4.89
C ALA A 217 3.07 -0.04 -5.69
N MET A 218 3.93 -0.83 -5.04
CA MET A 218 4.60 -1.95 -5.68
C MET A 218 3.62 -3.05 -6.12
N GLY A 219 2.61 -3.35 -5.29
CA GLY A 219 1.50 -4.26 -5.67
C GLY A 219 0.73 -3.74 -6.88
N ALA A 220 0.33 -2.46 -6.86
CA ALA A 220 -0.37 -1.83 -7.97
C ALA A 220 0.48 -1.78 -9.26
N THR A 221 1.75 -1.41 -9.16
CA THR A 221 2.71 -1.36 -10.29
C THR A 221 2.83 -2.72 -10.97
N MET A 222 3.02 -3.78 -10.18
CA MET A 222 3.10 -5.14 -10.70
C MET A 222 1.79 -5.58 -11.35
N THR A 223 0.65 -5.12 -10.82
CA THR A 223 -0.67 -5.39 -11.40
C THR A 223 -0.81 -4.76 -12.78
N VAL A 224 -0.41 -3.50 -12.93
CA VAL A 224 -0.43 -2.79 -14.23
C VAL A 224 0.48 -3.49 -15.25
N LEU A 225 1.69 -3.88 -14.82
CA LEU A 225 2.67 -4.50 -15.71
C LEU A 225 2.23 -5.90 -16.16
N LEU A 226 1.77 -6.73 -15.23
CA LEU A 226 1.60 -8.16 -15.47
C LEU A 226 0.17 -8.59 -15.80
N SER A 227 -0.85 -7.79 -15.48
CA SER A 227 -2.23 -8.15 -15.87
C SER A 227 -2.39 -7.99 -17.38
N PRO A 228 -2.76 -9.05 -18.13
CA PRO A 228 -2.84 -8.99 -19.58
C PRO A 228 -4.02 -8.13 -20.06
N SER A 229 -5.18 -8.27 -19.41
CA SER A 229 -6.45 -7.70 -19.87
C SER A 229 -7.09 -6.74 -18.89
N ALA A 230 -6.35 -6.28 -17.87
CA ALA A 230 -6.90 -5.33 -16.90
C ALA A 230 -7.20 -3.99 -17.58
N ALA A 231 -8.43 -3.49 -17.40
CA ALA A 231 -8.84 -2.19 -17.91
C ALA A 231 -7.98 -1.07 -17.29
N PRO A 232 -7.30 -0.22 -18.09
CA PRO A 232 -6.49 0.89 -17.60
C PRO A 232 -7.21 1.80 -16.62
N VAL A 233 -8.48 2.10 -16.92
CA VAL A 233 -9.33 2.98 -16.11
C VAL A 233 -9.59 2.35 -14.74
N ALA A 234 -9.88 1.05 -14.67
CA ALA A 234 -10.08 0.36 -13.39
C ALA A 234 -8.81 0.40 -12.53
N LEU A 235 -7.63 0.21 -13.14
CA LEU A 235 -6.36 0.30 -12.42
C LEU A 235 -6.10 1.70 -11.87
N VAL A 236 -6.37 2.76 -12.64
CA VAL A 236 -6.24 4.14 -12.16
C VAL A 236 -7.25 4.43 -11.04
N LEU A 237 -8.51 4.05 -11.20
CA LEU A 237 -9.56 4.22 -10.18
C LEU A 237 -9.22 3.47 -8.89
N SER A 238 -8.58 2.30 -8.98
CA SER A 238 -8.20 1.50 -7.81
C SER A 238 -7.18 2.19 -6.90
N LEU A 239 -6.45 3.18 -7.42
CA LEU A 239 -5.50 4.01 -6.67
C LEU A 239 -6.08 5.35 -6.22
N LEU A 240 -7.29 5.72 -6.64
CA LEU A 240 -7.92 6.94 -6.15
C LEU A 240 -8.36 6.93 -4.68
N PRO A 241 -8.53 5.80 -3.94
CA PRO A 241 -8.72 5.84 -2.49
C PRO A 241 -7.65 6.67 -1.78
N VAL A 242 -6.41 6.57 -2.26
CA VAL A 242 -5.26 7.33 -1.79
C VAL A 242 -5.42 8.84 -2.07
N ALA A 243 -5.98 9.22 -3.22
CA ALA A 243 -6.26 10.62 -3.52
C ALA A 243 -7.33 11.20 -2.58
N ILE A 244 -8.33 10.40 -2.20
CA ILE A 244 -9.32 10.81 -1.17
C ILE A 244 -8.63 11.09 0.16
N PHE A 245 -7.67 10.25 0.58
CA PHE A 245 -6.87 10.52 1.77
C PHE A 245 -6.18 11.89 1.68
N ALA A 246 -5.50 12.19 0.57
CA ALA A 246 -4.80 13.47 0.40
C ALA A 246 -5.77 14.67 0.50
N VAL A 247 -6.97 14.55 -0.09
CA VAL A 247 -8.02 15.58 -0.02
C VAL A 247 -8.56 15.75 1.40
N LEU A 248 -8.88 14.66 2.11
CA LEU A 248 -9.38 14.71 3.48
C LEU A 248 -8.35 15.34 4.42
N ASN A 249 -7.08 15.00 4.22
CA ASN A 249 -5.98 15.55 5.00
C ASN A 249 -5.77 17.05 4.71
N TRP A 250 -5.78 17.46 3.45
CA TRP A 250 -5.60 18.86 3.07
C TRP A 250 -6.77 19.75 3.54
N ARG A 251 -8.01 19.25 3.46
CA ARG A 251 -9.18 19.99 3.93
C ARG A 251 -9.42 19.92 5.43
N GLU A 252 -8.53 19.26 6.18
CA GLU A 252 -8.65 19.05 7.62
C GLU A 252 -10.06 18.53 8.01
N VAL A 253 -10.58 17.59 7.22
CA VAL A 253 -11.92 17.04 7.45
C VAL A 253 -11.86 16.12 8.66
N GLY A 254 -12.32 16.62 9.80
CA GLY A 254 -12.41 15.90 11.06
C GLY A 254 -13.86 15.59 11.42
N PHE A 255 -14.15 14.37 11.84
CA PHE A 255 -15.47 13.98 12.34
C PHE A 255 -15.58 14.16 13.86
N ALA A 256 -15.17 15.31 14.38
CA ALA A 256 -15.01 15.58 15.82
C ALA A 256 -16.28 15.38 16.66
N ASN A 257 -17.46 15.53 16.07
CA ASN A 257 -18.76 15.38 16.74
C ASN A 257 -19.41 13.99 16.56
N ARG A 258 -18.66 12.97 16.14
CA ARG A 258 -19.18 11.60 15.95
C ARG A 258 -18.67 10.67 17.03
N ALA A 259 -19.43 9.59 17.29
CA ALA A 259 -18.99 8.55 18.21
C ALA A 259 -17.66 7.95 17.73
N ARG A 260 -16.75 7.69 18.68
CA ARG A 260 -15.37 7.23 18.41
C ARG A 260 -15.32 5.99 17.51
N PHE A 261 -16.27 5.06 17.64
CA PHE A 261 -16.32 3.89 16.78
C PHE A 261 -16.67 4.22 15.31
N LEU A 262 -17.52 5.23 15.07
CA LEU A 262 -18.00 5.57 13.72
C LEU A 262 -16.96 6.29 12.88
N GLN A 263 -16.08 7.07 13.48
CA GLN A 263 -15.18 7.95 12.73
C GLN A 263 -14.25 7.18 11.76
N PRO A 264 -13.53 6.11 12.17
CA PRO A 264 -12.71 5.32 11.26
C PRO A 264 -13.53 4.57 10.20
N LEU A 265 -14.76 4.14 10.55
CA LEU A 265 -15.68 3.44 9.63
C LEU A 265 -16.15 4.37 8.50
N ILE A 266 -16.53 5.61 8.83
CA ILE A 266 -16.96 6.61 7.85
C ILE A 266 -15.80 6.94 6.90
N ILE A 267 -14.61 7.19 7.47
CA ILE A 267 -13.40 7.43 6.68
C ILE A 267 -13.11 6.25 5.74
N GLY A 268 -13.18 5.03 6.26
CA GLY A 268 -13.01 3.81 5.47
C GLY A 268 -14.02 3.71 4.33
N ALA A 269 -15.30 3.94 4.61
CA ALA A 269 -16.36 3.93 3.60
C ALA A 269 -16.11 5.00 2.51
N LEU A 270 -15.72 6.22 2.89
CA LEU A 270 -15.39 7.28 1.93
C LEU A 270 -14.21 6.89 1.05
N THR A 271 -13.13 6.37 1.63
CA THR A 271 -11.96 5.90 0.87
C THR A 271 -12.26 4.69 -0.01
N ALA A 272 -13.29 3.89 0.32
CA ALA A 272 -13.69 2.74 -0.48
C ALA A 272 -14.45 3.10 -1.77
N ILE A 273 -15.05 4.31 -1.87
CA ILE A 273 -15.86 4.71 -3.03
C ILE A 273 -15.12 4.52 -4.37
N PRO A 274 -13.87 4.99 -4.55
CA PRO A 274 -13.18 4.83 -5.82
C PRO A 274 -12.76 3.38 -6.07
N ALA A 275 -12.47 2.61 -5.02
CA ALA A 275 -12.19 1.18 -5.15
C ALA A 275 -13.44 0.43 -5.64
N ILE A 276 -14.63 0.75 -5.12
CA ILE A 276 -15.90 0.21 -5.59
C ILE A 276 -16.12 0.55 -7.06
N ALA A 277 -15.90 1.82 -7.45
CA ALA A 277 -16.00 2.24 -8.84
C ALA A 277 -15.00 1.48 -9.74
N ALA A 278 -13.76 1.29 -9.28
CA ALA A 278 -12.75 0.51 -9.99
C ALA A 278 -13.21 -0.94 -10.23
N ILE A 279 -13.77 -1.59 -9.21
CA ILE A 279 -14.30 -2.95 -9.29
C ILE A 279 -15.45 -3.01 -10.30
N LEU A 280 -16.39 -2.07 -10.24
CA LEU A 280 -17.52 -2.01 -11.19
C LEU A 280 -17.03 -1.86 -12.63
N VAL A 281 -16.08 -0.95 -12.88
CA VAL A 281 -15.48 -0.78 -14.22
C VAL A 281 -14.73 -2.04 -14.65
N ALA A 282 -14.00 -2.69 -13.75
CA ALA A 282 -13.29 -3.94 -14.06
C ALA A 282 -14.25 -5.07 -14.44
N VAL A 283 -15.40 -5.19 -13.76
CA VAL A 283 -16.45 -6.16 -14.08
C VAL A 283 -17.09 -5.86 -15.43
N LEU A 284 -17.41 -4.59 -15.70
CA LEU A 284 -18.04 -4.19 -16.98
C LEU A 284 -17.09 -4.29 -18.18
N ALA A 285 -15.78 -4.15 -17.96
CA ALA A 285 -14.78 -4.24 -19.02
C ALA A 285 -14.21 -5.66 -19.22
N GLY A 286 -14.39 -6.55 -18.23
CA GLY A 286 -13.89 -7.93 -18.24
C GLY A 286 -14.97 -9.00 -18.52
N GLY A 287 -16.25 -8.62 -18.59
CA GLY A 287 -17.35 -9.45 -19.08
C GLY A 287 -17.63 -9.22 -20.55
#